data_AF-A0A0Q7PVZ3-F1
#
_entry.id   AF-A0A0Q7PVZ3-F1
#
_cell.length_a   1.000
_cell.length_b   1.000
_cell.length_c   1.000
_cell.angle_alpha   90.00
_cell.angle_beta   90.00
_cell.angle_gamma   90.00
#
_symmetry.space_group_name_H-M   'P 1'
#
loop_
_entity.id
_entity.type
_entity.pdbx_description
1 polymer ?
#
loop_
_entity_poly.entity_id
_entity_poly.type
_entity_poly.pdbx_seq_one_letter_code
_entity_poly.pdbx_strand_id
1 'polypeptide(L)'
;MTLALVETTVSVLTPTLTAMPSRRLHPDTKLEIDLIGTAGRLLREGVEWDAAVAHLREIADGRTDLLARASGNFLGGYLASPGMHHPTELRPALWLLEAGADPSLVAAAVDRTRANSAGSSYSDPGSQSSRS
;
A
#
# COMPACT_ATOMS: atom_id res chain seq x y z
N MET A 1 -26.37 -55.08 33.00
CA MET A 1 -25.31 -55.50 32.08
C MET A 1 -25.27 -54.47 30.95
N THR A 2 -24.67 -53.29 31.07
CA THR A 2 -23.32 -52.86 31.50
C THR A 2 -22.36 -52.73 30.30
N LEU A 3 -21.98 -51.47 30.03
CA LEU A 3 -20.78 -50.93 29.32
C LEU A 3 -20.74 -50.99 27.77
N ALA A 4 -20.28 -49.97 27.03
CA ALA A 4 -19.72 -48.66 27.37
C ALA A 4 -19.79 -47.73 26.13
N LEU A 5 -20.15 -46.46 26.34
CA LEU A 5 -19.88 -45.37 25.40
C LEU A 5 -18.43 -44.93 25.62
N VAL A 6 -17.60 -44.93 24.57
CA VAL A 6 -16.27 -44.31 24.60
C VAL A 6 -16.44 -42.85 24.19
N GLU A 7 -16.40 -41.94 25.16
CA GLU A 7 -16.26 -40.50 24.92
C GLU A 7 -14.79 -40.17 24.70
N THR A 8 -14.40 -39.99 23.44
CA THR A 8 -13.06 -39.48 23.09
C THR A 8 -13.05 -37.97 23.26
N THR A 9 -12.56 -37.48 24.39
CA THR A 9 -12.33 -36.06 24.64
C THR A 9 -11.11 -35.61 23.82
N VAL A 10 -11.33 -34.91 22.71
CA VAL A 10 -10.24 -34.21 22.01
C VAL A 10 -10.00 -32.89 22.72
N SER A 11 -8.97 -32.85 23.56
CA SER A 11 -8.46 -31.63 24.17
C SER A 11 -7.73 -30.81 23.10
N VAL A 12 -8.44 -29.84 22.52
CA VAL A 12 -7.82 -28.86 21.62
C VAL A 12 -7.16 -27.79 22.51
N LEU A 13 -5.87 -27.98 22.75
CA LEU A 13 -4.99 -26.94 23.28
C LEU A 13 -5.05 -25.75 22.31
N THR A 14 -5.82 -24.73 22.68
CA THR A 14 -5.86 -23.47 21.94
C THR A 14 -4.53 -22.77 22.23
N PRO A 15 -3.64 -22.55 21.25
CA PRO A 15 -2.49 -21.71 21.50
C PRO A 15 -3.03 -20.32 21.83
N THR A 16 -2.71 -19.83 23.03
CA THR A 16 -2.88 -18.44 23.40
C THR A 16 -1.97 -17.63 22.48
N LEU A 17 -2.49 -17.27 21.31
CA LEU A 17 -1.91 -16.26 20.45
C LEU A 17 -2.03 -14.96 21.24
N THR A 18 -0.98 -14.67 22.01
CA THR A 18 -0.77 -13.37 22.64
C THR A 18 -0.90 -12.35 21.52
N ALA A 19 -2.07 -11.69 21.46
CA ALA A 19 -2.34 -10.65 20.50
C ALA A 19 -1.33 -9.54 20.78
N MET A 20 -0.28 -9.47 19.96
CA MET A 20 0.60 -8.31 19.97
C MET A 20 -0.30 -7.08 19.76
N PRO A 21 -0.13 -6.01 20.54
CA PRO A 21 -0.94 -4.82 20.37
C PRO A 21 -0.74 -4.30 18.95
N SER A 22 -1.74 -4.52 18.09
CA SER A 22 -1.76 -4.00 16.73
C SER A 22 -1.67 -2.49 16.83
N ARG A 23 -0.49 -1.92 16.55
CA ARG A 23 -0.29 -0.48 16.47
C ARG A 23 -1.23 0.02 15.39
N ARG A 24 -2.35 0.64 15.80
CA ARG A 24 -3.31 1.23 14.87
C ARG A 24 -2.56 2.30 14.06
N LEU A 25 -2.65 2.22 12.74
CA LEU A 25 -2.09 3.23 11.87
C LEU A 25 -2.77 4.58 12.14
N HIS A 26 -2.02 5.66 11.95
CA HIS A 26 -2.61 6.98 11.91
C HIS A 26 -3.68 7.02 10.80
N PRO A 27 -4.86 7.64 11.01
CA PRO A 27 -5.95 7.65 10.04
C PRO A 27 -5.52 8.08 8.64
N ASP A 28 -4.76 9.17 8.54
CA ASP A 28 -4.26 9.66 7.25
C ASP A 28 -3.33 8.66 6.54
N THR A 29 -2.47 7.97 7.30
CA THR A 29 -1.60 6.92 6.73
C THR A 29 -2.42 5.74 6.24
N LYS A 30 -3.45 5.37 7.00
CA LYS A 30 -4.36 4.30 6.57
C LYS A 30 -5.06 4.69 5.26
N LEU A 31 -5.61 5.91 5.19
CA LEU A 31 -6.32 6.39 4.01
C LEU A 31 -5.39 6.50 2.78
N GLU A 32 -4.16 6.99 2.95
CA GLU A 32 -3.14 7.00 1.90
C GLU A 32 -2.88 5.57 1.35
N ILE A 33 -2.71 4.59 2.25
CA ILE A 33 -2.51 3.18 1.86
C ILE A 33 -3.74 2.62 1.14
N ASP A 34 -4.94 2.91 1.66
CA ASP A 34 -6.20 2.44 1.06
C ASP A 34 -6.38 3.02 -0.35
N LEU A 35 -6.07 4.30 -0.57
CA LEU A 35 -6.12 4.95 -1.89
C LEU A 35 -5.14 4.30 -2.87
N ILE A 36 -3.88 4.06 -2.45
CA ILE A 36 -2.87 3.39 -3.29
C ILE A 36 -3.32 1.97 -3.63
N GLY A 37 -3.71 1.19 -2.63
CA GLY A 37 -4.15 -0.19 -2.81
C GLY A 37 -5.39 -0.29 -3.70
N THR A 38 -6.33 0.63 -3.53
CA THR A 38 -7.57 0.66 -4.33
C THR A 38 -7.28 1.07 -5.76
N ALA A 39 -6.51 2.13 -6.01
CA ALA A 39 -6.18 2.54 -7.38
C ALA A 39 -5.44 1.44 -8.16
N GLY A 40 -4.50 0.75 -7.50
CA GLY A 40 -3.82 -0.41 -8.09
C GLY A 40 -4.74 -1.62 -8.32
N ARG A 41 -5.73 -1.85 -7.45
CA ARG A 41 -6.76 -2.87 -7.65
C ARG A 41 -7.66 -2.55 -8.83
N LEU A 42 -8.18 -1.31 -8.92
CA LEU A 42 -9.04 -0.85 -10.02
C LEU A 42 -8.35 -0.98 -11.38
N LEU A 43 -7.04 -0.71 -11.45
CA LEU A 43 -6.25 -0.93 -12.67
C LEU A 43 -6.24 -2.41 -13.08
N ARG A 44 -5.97 -3.33 -12.14
CA ARG A 44 -5.94 -4.77 -12.41
C ARG A 44 -7.30 -5.33 -12.78
N GLU A 45 -8.36 -4.79 -12.19
CA GLU A 45 -9.75 -5.14 -12.51
C GLU A 45 -10.22 -4.53 -13.85
N GLY A 46 -9.40 -3.68 -14.48
CA GLY A 46 -9.74 -3.06 -15.77
C GLY A 46 -10.89 -2.06 -15.67
N VAL A 47 -11.04 -1.41 -14.51
CA VAL A 47 -12.15 -0.48 -14.27
C VAL A 47 -12.04 0.74 -15.21
N GLU A 48 -13.18 1.13 -15.75
CA GLU A 48 -13.32 2.29 -16.62
C GLU A 48 -12.97 3.60 -15.91
N TRP A 49 -12.49 4.57 -16.68
CA TRP A 49 -11.86 5.78 -16.16
C TRP A 49 -12.75 6.55 -15.17
N ASP A 50 -13.96 6.91 -15.60
CA ASP A 50 -14.87 7.73 -14.79
C ASP A 50 -15.30 7.01 -13.50
N ALA A 51 -15.49 5.69 -13.56
CA ALA A 51 -15.83 4.89 -12.40
C ALA A 51 -14.68 4.83 -11.39
N ALA A 52 -13.44 4.68 -11.87
CA ALA A 52 -12.27 4.70 -11.00
C ALA A 52 -12.06 6.07 -10.33
N VAL A 53 -12.21 7.16 -11.10
CA VAL A 53 -12.10 8.54 -10.59
C VAL A 53 -13.17 8.82 -9.54
N ALA A 54 -14.44 8.47 -9.81
CA ALA A 54 -15.53 8.66 -8.87
C ALA A 54 -15.28 7.90 -7.55
N HIS A 55 -14.89 6.63 -7.64
CA HIS A 55 -14.63 5.79 -6.47
C HIS A 55 -13.47 6.32 -5.61
N LEU A 56 -12.38 6.77 -6.24
CA LEU A 56 -11.23 7.33 -5.53
C LEU A 56 -11.57 8.68 -4.88
N ARG A 57 -12.38 9.50 -5.54
CA ARG A 57 -12.88 10.76 -4.97
C ARG A 57 -13.77 10.53 -3.75
N GLU A 58 -14.65 9.53 -3.81
CA GLU A 58 -15.51 9.14 -2.68
C GLU A 58 -14.68 8.65 -1.48
N ILE A 59 -13.69 7.78 -1.70
CA ILE A 59 -12.80 7.31 -0.62
C ILE A 59 -12.03 8.46 0.02
N ALA A 60 -11.57 9.41 -0.80
CA ALA A 60 -10.78 10.53 -0.31
C ALA A 60 -11.59 11.53 0.52
N ASP A 61 -12.91 11.61 0.34
CA ASP A 61 -13.81 12.53 1.06
C ASP A 61 -13.26 13.98 1.11
N GLY A 62 -12.81 14.48 -0.05
CA GLY A 62 -12.25 15.83 -0.19
C GLY A 62 -10.80 16.02 0.31
N ARG A 63 -10.11 14.97 0.78
CA ARG A 63 -8.69 15.02 1.17
C ARG A 63 -7.75 15.07 -0.03
N THR A 64 -7.71 16.22 -0.70
CA THR A 64 -6.89 16.49 -1.88
C THR A 64 -5.38 16.34 -1.63
N ASP A 65 -4.94 16.56 -0.38
CA ASP A 65 -3.58 16.36 0.10
C ASP A 65 -3.17 14.87 0.08
N LEU A 66 -4.08 13.99 0.50
CA LEU A 66 -3.83 12.54 0.52
C LEU A 66 -3.92 11.92 -0.88
N LEU A 67 -4.83 12.42 -1.73
CA LEU A 67 -4.85 12.08 -3.16
C LEU A 67 -3.51 12.46 -3.83
N ALA A 68 -2.95 13.62 -3.51
CA ALA A 68 -1.65 14.04 -4.03
C ALA A 68 -0.51 13.13 -3.59
N ARG A 69 -0.50 12.71 -2.32
CA ARG A 69 0.49 11.74 -1.81
C ARG A 69 0.40 10.39 -2.51
N ALA A 70 -0.82 9.87 -2.65
CA ALA A 70 -1.06 8.61 -3.35
C ALA A 70 -0.67 8.69 -4.84
N SER A 71 -0.99 9.80 -5.52
CA SER A 71 -0.60 10.03 -6.92
C SER A 71 0.92 10.08 -7.06
N GLY A 72 1.58 10.85 -6.18
CA GLY A 72 3.03 10.94 -6.13
C GLY A 72 3.72 9.60 -5.86
N ASN A 73 3.07 8.68 -5.13
CA ASN A 73 3.61 7.33 -4.91
C ASN A 73 3.75 6.54 -6.23
N PHE A 74 2.73 6.57 -7.09
CA PHE A 74 2.81 5.88 -8.39
C PHE A 74 3.79 6.56 -9.34
N LEU A 75 3.74 7.89 -9.45
CA LEU A 75 4.65 8.67 -10.31
C LEU A 75 6.11 8.51 -9.86
N GLY A 76 6.37 8.63 -8.56
CA GLY A 76 7.70 8.47 -7.99
C GLY A 76 8.24 7.05 -8.16
N GLY A 77 7.39 6.04 -8.00
CA GLY A 77 7.75 4.65 -8.30
C GLY A 77 8.14 4.44 -9.77
N TYR A 78 7.31 4.93 -10.69
CA TYR A 78 7.58 4.86 -12.12
C TYR A 78 8.90 5.55 -12.51
N LEU A 79 9.14 6.75 -11.96
CA LEU A 79 10.34 7.56 -12.25
C LEU A 79 11.61 7.07 -11.52
N ALA A 80 11.48 6.22 -10.49
CA ALA A 80 12.62 5.68 -9.78
C ALA A 80 13.44 4.69 -10.64
N SER A 81 12.80 4.00 -11.58
CA SER A 81 13.44 3.00 -12.45
C SER A 81 13.06 3.20 -13.92
N PRO A 82 13.66 4.18 -14.62
CA PRO A 82 13.33 4.49 -16.01
C PRO A 82 13.46 3.26 -16.93
N GLY A 83 12.42 2.98 -17.71
CA GLY A 83 12.39 1.85 -18.66
C GLY A 83 12.00 0.49 -18.08
N MET A 84 11.80 0.39 -16.75
CA MET A 84 11.40 -0.87 -16.09
C MET A 84 9.88 -1.05 -15.98
N HIS A 85 9.10 0.02 -16.17
CA HIS A 85 7.66 0.05 -15.96
C HIS A 85 6.90 0.30 -17.25
N HIS A 86 5.77 -0.39 -17.43
CA HIS A 86 4.91 -0.16 -18.59
C HIS A 86 4.14 1.16 -18.42
N PRO A 87 3.97 2.00 -19.46
CA PRO A 87 3.29 3.30 -19.33
C PRO A 87 1.87 3.23 -18.75
N THR A 88 1.16 2.11 -18.91
CA THR A 88 -0.18 1.91 -18.31
C THR A 88 -0.16 1.91 -16.79
N GLU A 89 0.98 1.65 -16.16
CA GLU A 89 1.16 1.73 -14.70
C GLU A 89 1.03 3.16 -14.16
N LEU A 90 1.00 4.17 -15.04
CA LEU A 90 0.71 5.56 -14.66
C LEU A 90 -0.80 5.86 -14.52
N ARG A 91 -1.70 5.00 -15.02
CA ARG A 91 -3.16 5.23 -14.94
C ARG A 91 -3.65 5.53 -13.50
N PRO A 92 -3.24 4.80 -12.46
CA PRO A 92 -3.62 5.10 -11.07
C PRO A 92 -3.25 6.53 -10.65
N ALA A 93 -2.07 7.01 -11.04
CA ALA A 93 -1.64 8.37 -10.70
C ALA A 93 -2.53 9.43 -11.36
N LEU A 94 -2.91 9.20 -12.62
CA LEU A 94 -3.78 10.08 -13.39
C LEU A 94 -5.22 10.09 -12.85
N TRP A 95 -5.75 8.94 -12.43
CA TRP A 95 -7.07 8.89 -11.78
C TRP A 95 -7.10 9.68 -10.47
N LEU A 96 -6.04 9.61 -9.67
CA LEU A 96 -5.94 10.36 -8.42
C LEU A 96 -5.84 11.88 -8.66
N LEU A 97 -5.14 12.30 -9.73
CA LEU A 97 -5.13 13.70 -10.18
C LEU A 97 -6.54 14.16 -10.57
N GLU A 98 -7.23 13.41 -11.42
CA GLU A 98 -8.59 13.72 -11.87
C GLU A 98 -9.61 13.65 -10.72
N ALA A 99 -9.38 12.81 -9.72
CA ALA A 99 -10.20 12.73 -8.51
C ALA A 99 -10.11 14.00 -7.64
N GLY A 100 -9.09 14.85 -7.85
CA GLY A 100 -8.92 16.14 -7.19
C GLY A 100 -7.64 16.25 -6.36
N ALA A 101 -6.60 15.45 -6.64
CA ALA A 101 -5.30 15.65 -5.98
C ALA A 101 -4.79 17.08 -6.19
N ASP A 102 -4.28 17.70 -5.13
CA ASP A 102 -3.64 19.02 -5.23
C ASP A 102 -2.33 18.92 -6.04
N PRO A 103 -2.25 19.48 -7.26
CA PRO A 103 -1.07 19.35 -8.10
C PRO A 103 0.18 19.99 -7.50
N SER A 104 0.01 21.01 -6.63
CA SER A 104 1.13 21.69 -5.97
C SER A 104 1.86 20.79 -4.97
N LEU A 105 1.18 19.76 -4.45
CA LEU A 105 1.72 18.81 -3.47
C LEU A 105 2.26 17.52 -4.11
N VAL A 106 1.86 17.22 -5.35
CA VAL A 106 2.26 15.98 -6.05
C VAL A 106 3.76 15.92 -6.27
N ALA A 107 4.39 17.02 -6.70
CA ALA A 107 5.84 17.05 -6.96
C ALA A 107 6.66 16.65 -5.71
N ALA A 108 6.32 17.20 -4.54
CA ALA A 108 6.98 16.84 -3.29
C ALA A 108 6.76 15.37 -2.89
N ALA A 109 5.59 14.80 -3.20
CA ALA A 109 5.31 13.39 -2.97
C ALA A 109 6.10 12.47 -3.92
N VAL A 110 6.24 12.85 -5.20
CA VAL A 110 7.08 12.15 -6.19
C VAL A 110 8.53 12.07 -5.72
N ASP A 111 9.10 13.20 -5.32
CA ASP A 111 10.50 13.27 -4.88
C ASP A 111 10.73 12.40 -3.64
N ARG A 112 9.80 12.44 -2.67
CA ARG A 112 9.85 11.59 -1.48
C ARG A 112 9.86 10.11 -1.85
N THR A 113 8.93 9.67 -2.70
CA THR A 113 8.86 8.25 -3.08
C THR A 113 10.09 7.82 -3.87
N ARG A 114 10.58 8.67 -4.78
CA ARG A 114 11.80 8.38 -5.54
C ARG A 114 13.02 8.23 -4.63
N ALA A 115 13.18 9.12 -3.65
CA ALA A 115 14.27 9.04 -2.67
C ALA A 115 14.20 7.75 -1.85
N ASN A 116 13.01 7.34 -1.42
CA ASN A 116 12.80 6.10 -0.67
C ASN A 116 13.15 4.85 -1.51
N SER A 117 12.75 4.83 -2.79
CA SER A 117 13.06 3.74 -3.70
C SER A 117 14.56 3.61 -4.00
N ALA A 118 15.26 4.74 -4.14
CA ALA A 118 16.72 4.76 -4.34
C ALA A 118 17.49 4.36 -3.07
N GLY A 119 17.01 4.77 -1.89
CA GLY A 119 17.59 4.39 -0.60
C GLY A 119 17.40 2.91 -0.23
N SER A 120 16.37 2.27 -0.80
CA SER A 120 16.12 0.83 -0.57
C SER A 120 17.07 -0.08 -1.35
N SER A 121 17.91 0.46 -2.24
CA SER A 121 18.89 -0.30 -3.04
C SER A 121 20.27 -0.46 -2.37
N TYR A 122 20.43 -0.14 -1.08
CA TYR A 122 21.72 -0.32 -0.39
C TYR A 122 21.56 -0.91 1.02
N SER A 123 21.41 -2.24 1.07
CA SER A 123 21.97 -3.04 2.17
C SER A 123 23.09 -3.86 1.55
N ASP A 124 24.31 -3.33 1.59
CA ASP A 124 25.53 -4.05 1.24
C ASP A 124 25.71 -5.23 2.23
N PRO A 125 25.68 -6.50 1.79
CA PRO A 125 26.00 -7.63 2.66
C PRO A 125 27.51 -7.80 2.89
N GLY A 126 28.36 -6.92 2.36
CA GLY A 126 29.82 -7.03 2.38
C GLY A 126 30.56 -6.32 3.52
N SER A 127 29.92 -5.49 4.35
CA SER A 127 30.66 -4.63 5.30
C SER A 127 30.99 -5.27 6.66
N GLN A 128 30.91 -6.60 6.82
CA GLN A 128 31.40 -7.31 8.01
C GLN A 128 32.53 -8.29 7.66
N SER A 129 33.72 -7.78 7.34
CA SER A 129 34.99 -8.50 7.56
C SER A 129 36.18 -7.57 7.40
N SER A 130 36.42 -6.76 8.42
CA SER A 130 37.73 -6.20 8.75
C SER A 130 37.69 -5.63 10.17
N ARG A 131 37.65 -6.52 11.17
CA ARG A 131 38.19 -6.21 12.50
C ARG A 131 38.85 -7.45 13.08
N SER A 132 40.16 -7.27 13.28
CA SER A 132 41.11 -8.01 14.12
C SER A 132 41.73 -9.27 13.53
#